data_AF-A0A7S4KX26-F1
#
_entry.id   AF-A0A7S4KX26-F1
#
_cell.length_a   1.000
_cell.length_b   1.000
_cell.length_c   1.000
_cell.angle_alpha   90.00
_cell.angle_beta   90.00
_cell.angle_gamma   90.00
#
_symmetry.space_group_name_H-M   'P 1'
#
loop_
_entity.id
_entity.type
_entity.pdbx_description
1 polymer ?
#
loop_
_entity_poly.entity_id
_entity_poly.type
_entity_poly.pdbx_seq_one_letter_code
_entity_poly.pdbx_strand_id
1 'polypeptide(L)'
;MGYNSCLYHNKTHAADVLHATHCFLIENDLYKKMPWEDVLALLLGSALHDIGHPGVGNHFLVTIDHPATKRYGRSSILEQYHIEYALRLLEAPGCEILKHMETAKSERVKTLIRLLIMDTDMAVHSKLEQAIKAVAHCHHTTPPLPAQQQDSKEDAVVAPLDPNCQESTILLRAILHAADLSSLCKVWEIHIQWSHAVIAEFCSQGDLESEMGLPVSSHCVRDLSQGRTSQKNFIVNFVIPLYEHCRNAFPSLANLCERSIKQMKSNVSKWEGLGY
;
A
#
# COMPACT_ATOMS: atom_id res chain seq x y z
N MET A 1 8.56 1.21 19.72
CA MET A 1 9.95 1.13 19.21
C MET A 1 9.87 0.80 17.73
N GLY A 2 10.79 1.29 16.89
CA GLY A 2 10.84 0.96 15.46
C GLY A 2 10.58 2.14 14.51
N TYR A 3 9.48 2.88 14.69
CA TYR A 3 9.18 4.08 13.89
C TYR A 3 9.88 5.33 14.43
N ASN A 4 10.49 6.08 13.52
CA ASN A 4 11.10 7.38 13.81
C ASN A 4 10.04 8.48 13.91
N SER A 5 10.44 9.65 14.42
CA SER A 5 9.56 10.83 14.52
C SER A 5 9.55 11.62 13.20
N CYS A 6 9.10 10.96 12.13
CA CYS A 6 8.89 11.56 10.81
C CYS A 6 7.56 12.33 10.77
N LEU A 7 7.41 13.26 9.83
CA LEU A 7 6.19 14.08 9.71
C LEU A 7 5.04 13.26 9.11
N TYR A 8 5.32 12.39 8.13
CA TYR A 8 4.36 11.48 7.50
C TYR A 8 4.65 10.02 7.82
N HIS A 9 5.83 9.48 7.45
CA HIS A 9 6.16 8.04 7.57
C HIS A 9 6.50 7.66 9.03
N ASN A 10 5.50 7.74 9.91
CA ASN A 10 5.60 7.53 11.34
C ASN A 10 4.59 6.47 11.82
N LYS A 11 4.59 6.17 13.12
CA LYS A 11 3.70 5.15 13.73
C LYS A 11 2.20 5.42 13.51
N THR A 12 1.80 6.68 13.33
CA THR A 12 0.40 7.05 13.08
C THR A 12 0.01 6.66 11.66
N HIS A 13 0.91 6.86 10.70
CA HIS A 13 0.69 6.41 9.31
C HIS A 13 0.60 4.89 9.26
N ALA A 14 1.53 4.18 9.90
CA ALA A 14 1.47 2.72 10.00
C ALA A 14 0.15 2.20 10.61
N ALA A 15 -0.36 2.87 11.64
CA ALA A 15 -1.64 2.55 12.24
C ALA A 15 -2.83 2.82 11.30
N ASP A 16 -2.78 3.91 10.51
CA ASP A 16 -3.80 4.23 9.50
C ASP A 16 -3.82 3.20 8.36
N VAL A 17 -2.65 2.78 7.88
CA VAL A 17 -2.51 1.72 6.86
C VAL A 17 -3.01 0.39 7.40
N LEU A 18 -2.63 0.00 8.63
CA LEU A 18 -3.15 -1.21 9.29
C LEU A 18 -4.69 -1.18 9.39
N HIS A 19 -5.26 -0.05 9.80
CA HIS A 19 -6.70 0.10 9.89
C HIS A 19 -7.37 0.02 8.51
N ALA A 20 -6.80 0.66 7.49
CA ALA A 20 -7.30 0.57 6.12
C ALA A 20 -7.24 -0.87 5.59
N THR A 21 -6.15 -1.60 5.82
CA THR A 21 -6.05 -3.04 5.50
C THR A 21 -7.13 -3.85 6.22
N HIS A 22 -7.43 -3.54 7.48
CA HIS A 22 -8.54 -4.17 8.19
C HIS A 22 -9.89 -3.89 7.51
N CYS A 23 -10.14 -2.66 7.03
CA CYS A 23 -11.34 -2.32 6.27
C CYS A 23 -11.46 -3.16 4.97
N PHE A 24 -10.36 -3.36 4.24
CA PHE A 24 -10.34 -4.27 3.09
C PHE A 24 -10.66 -5.73 3.47
N LEU A 25 -10.13 -6.20 4.60
CA LEU A 25 -10.33 -7.57 5.07
C LEU A 25 -11.79 -7.85 5.49
N ILE A 26 -12.47 -6.90 6.14
CA ILE A 26 -13.86 -7.09 6.58
C ILE A 26 -14.88 -6.87 5.44
N GLU A 27 -14.50 -6.20 4.36
CA GLU A 27 -15.36 -6.02 3.19
C GLU A 27 -15.76 -7.39 2.62
N ASN A 28 -17.06 -7.64 2.51
CA ASN A 28 -17.62 -8.91 2.04
C ASN A 28 -17.05 -10.16 2.76
N ASP A 29 -16.71 -10.01 4.06
CA ASP A 29 -16.11 -11.04 4.90
C ASP A 29 -14.87 -11.69 4.25
N LEU A 30 -14.04 -10.90 3.53
CA LEU A 30 -12.90 -11.41 2.77
C LEU A 30 -11.93 -12.23 3.65
N TYR A 31 -11.71 -11.83 4.90
CA TYR A 31 -10.88 -12.57 5.85
C TYR A 31 -11.32 -14.02 6.07
N LYS A 32 -12.62 -14.34 5.92
CA LYS A 32 -13.15 -15.71 6.05
C LYS A 32 -12.84 -16.58 4.82
N LYS A 33 -12.48 -15.95 3.69
CA LYS A 33 -12.21 -16.61 2.40
C LYS A 33 -10.72 -16.83 2.15
N MET A 34 -9.88 -16.47 3.12
CA MET A 34 -8.42 -16.53 3.05
C MET A 34 -7.86 -17.45 4.14
N PRO A 35 -6.69 -18.06 3.92
CA PRO A 35 -5.90 -18.65 5.01
C PRO A 35 -5.64 -17.59 6.09
N TRP A 36 -5.74 -17.97 7.36
CA TRP A 36 -5.49 -17.04 8.46
C TRP A 36 -4.03 -16.56 8.48
N GLU A 37 -3.10 -17.35 7.94
CA GLU A 37 -1.70 -16.98 7.74
C GLU A 37 -1.56 -15.77 6.80
N ASP A 38 -2.40 -15.69 5.77
CA ASP A 38 -2.39 -14.60 4.79
C ASP A 38 -2.97 -13.32 5.41
N VAL A 39 -4.03 -13.48 6.21
CA VAL A 39 -4.60 -12.38 7.01
C VAL A 39 -3.58 -11.85 8.01
N LEU A 40 -2.88 -12.74 8.73
CA LEU A 40 -1.82 -12.37 9.65
C LEU A 40 -0.68 -11.64 8.93
N ALA A 41 -0.23 -12.14 7.77
CA ALA A 41 0.82 -11.52 6.97
C ALA A 41 0.42 -10.12 6.48
N LEU A 42 -0.83 -9.92 6.06
CA LEU A 42 -1.35 -8.60 5.71
C LEU A 42 -1.27 -7.63 6.90
N LEU A 43 -1.84 -8.02 8.05
CA LEU A 43 -1.85 -7.15 9.23
C LEU A 43 -0.43 -6.81 9.72
N LEU A 44 0.48 -7.79 9.74
CA LEU A 44 1.87 -7.56 10.11
C LEU A 44 2.61 -6.72 9.06
N GLY A 45 2.40 -7.00 7.78
CA GLY A 45 2.96 -6.22 6.66
C GLY A 45 2.56 -4.76 6.77
N SER A 46 1.26 -4.47 6.93
CA SER A 46 0.76 -3.09 7.10
C SER A 46 1.38 -2.37 8.29
N ALA A 47 1.48 -3.05 9.43
CA ALA A 47 2.04 -2.46 10.65
C ALA A 47 3.56 -2.20 10.57
N LEU A 48 4.27 -2.84 9.63
CA LEU A 48 5.72 -2.84 9.55
C LEU A 48 6.27 -2.25 8.23
N HIS A 49 5.42 -1.90 7.26
CA HIS A 49 5.86 -1.57 5.90
C HIS A 49 6.85 -0.40 5.80
N ASP A 50 6.79 0.53 6.75
CA ASP A 50 7.64 1.73 6.84
C ASP A 50 8.55 1.75 8.08
N ILE A 51 8.76 0.60 8.73
CA ILE A 51 9.47 0.57 10.00
C ILE A 51 10.91 1.10 9.85
N GLY A 52 11.26 2.09 10.66
CA GLY A 52 12.58 2.73 10.63
C GLY A 52 12.79 3.73 9.50
N HIS A 53 11.74 4.18 8.81
CA HIS A 53 11.81 5.20 7.75
C HIS A 53 12.59 6.45 8.20
N PRO A 54 13.54 6.98 7.39
CA PRO A 54 14.40 8.11 7.77
C PRO A 54 13.77 9.49 7.49
N GLY A 55 12.62 9.55 6.84
CA GLY A 55 11.96 10.80 6.43
C GLY A 55 12.49 11.39 5.11
N VAL A 56 13.21 10.58 4.33
CA VAL A 56 13.72 10.93 3.00
C VAL A 56 13.48 9.76 2.05
N GLY A 57 13.30 10.04 0.77
CA GLY A 57 12.99 9.04 -0.25
C GLY A 57 14.20 8.29 -0.81
N ASN A 58 13.93 7.19 -1.53
CA ASN A 58 14.94 6.36 -2.20
C ASN A 58 15.87 7.17 -3.12
N HIS A 59 15.35 8.15 -3.87
CA HIS A 59 16.16 9.00 -4.76
C HIS A 59 17.22 9.80 -4.00
N PHE A 60 16.86 10.37 -2.85
CA PHE A 60 17.80 11.11 -2.01
C PHE A 60 18.94 10.22 -1.53
N LEU A 61 18.64 9.01 -1.03
CA LEU A 61 19.65 8.04 -0.59
C LEU A 61 20.63 7.65 -1.71
N VAL A 62 20.13 7.53 -2.94
CA VAL A 62 20.92 7.27 -4.15
C VAL A 62 21.82 8.46 -4.50
N THR A 63 21.31 9.68 -4.38
CA THR A 63 22.01 10.93 -4.70
C THR A 63 23.19 11.19 -3.76
N ILE A 64 23.03 10.93 -2.46
CA ILE A 64 24.10 11.13 -1.47
C ILE A 64 25.07 9.94 -1.36
N ASP A 65 24.93 8.92 -2.22
CA ASP A 65 25.64 7.63 -2.13
C ASP A 65 25.62 7.02 -0.71
N HIS A 66 24.43 7.02 -0.10
CA HIS A 66 24.24 6.53 1.27
C HIS A 66 24.76 5.09 1.40
N PRO A 67 25.39 4.66 2.52
CA PRO A 67 25.92 3.30 2.67
C PRO A 67 24.90 2.17 2.42
N ALA A 68 23.61 2.45 2.57
CA ALA A 68 22.52 1.54 2.23
C ALA A 68 22.54 1.13 0.74
N THR A 69 23.04 1.97 -0.17
CA THR A 69 23.15 1.65 -1.61
C THR A 69 24.10 0.47 -1.86
N LYS A 70 25.12 0.31 -1.02
CA LYS A 70 26.07 -0.82 -1.08
C LYS A 70 25.42 -2.12 -0.62
N ARG A 71 24.45 -2.03 0.28
CA ARG A 71 23.78 -3.20 0.88
C ARG A 71 22.58 -3.67 0.05
N TYR A 72 21.74 -2.73 -0.38
CA TYR A 72 20.46 -3.02 -1.02
C TYR A 72 20.46 -2.71 -2.53
N GLY A 73 21.57 -2.23 -3.08
CA GLY A 73 21.63 -1.73 -4.45
C GLY A 73 21.00 -0.34 -4.56
N ARG A 74 20.53 0.03 -5.75
CA ARG A 74 20.04 1.40 -6.06
C ARG A 74 18.54 1.45 -6.35
N SER A 75 17.80 0.41 -6.00
CA SER A 75 16.35 0.28 -6.22
C SER A 75 15.70 -0.22 -4.94
N SER A 76 14.51 0.31 -4.60
CA SER A 76 13.70 -0.10 -3.45
C SER A 76 14.53 -0.23 -2.15
N ILE A 77 15.38 0.76 -1.87
CA ILE A 77 16.36 0.72 -0.77
C ILE A 77 15.64 0.70 0.58
N LEU A 78 14.65 1.59 0.73
CA LEU A 78 13.84 1.73 1.92
C LEU A 78 12.99 0.48 2.16
N GLU A 79 12.32 -0.04 1.14
CA GLU A 79 11.45 -1.20 1.27
C GLU A 79 12.26 -2.46 1.63
N GLN A 80 13.46 -2.63 1.05
CA GLN A 80 14.39 -3.68 1.47
C GLN A 80 14.86 -3.51 2.92
N TYR A 81 15.11 -2.28 3.36
CA TYR A 81 15.46 -1.98 4.73
C TYR A 81 14.30 -2.28 5.70
N HIS A 82 13.07 -1.87 5.36
CA HIS A 82 11.85 -2.13 6.14
C HIS A 82 11.60 -3.63 6.29
N ILE A 83 11.73 -4.39 5.19
CA ILE A 83 11.66 -5.86 5.21
C ILE A 83 12.68 -6.45 6.17
N GLU A 84 13.95 -6.04 6.06
CA GLU A 84 15.01 -6.59 6.89
C GLU A 84 14.79 -6.28 8.38
N TYR A 85 14.38 -5.05 8.69
CA TYR A 85 14.05 -4.64 10.05
C TYR A 85 12.85 -5.43 10.58
N ALA A 86 11.75 -5.48 9.82
CA ALA A 86 10.53 -6.20 10.18
C ALA A 86 10.81 -7.66 10.55
N LEU A 87 11.57 -8.37 9.71
CA LEU A 87 11.90 -9.77 9.95
C LEU A 87 12.81 -9.95 11.17
N ARG A 88 13.82 -9.08 11.34
CA ARG A 88 14.67 -9.09 12.54
C ARG A 88 13.86 -8.82 13.81
N LEU A 89 12.87 -7.92 13.76
CA LEU A 89 12.01 -7.62 14.90
C LEU A 89 11.11 -8.81 15.25
N LEU A 90 10.56 -9.50 14.25
CA LEU A 90 9.73 -10.69 14.45
C LEU A 90 10.52 -11.90 15.03
N GLU A 91 11.85 -11.82 15.05
CA GLU A 91 12.74 -12.84 15.63
C GLU A 91 13.44 -12.34 16.91
N ALA A 92 13.20 -11.07 17.30
CA ALA A 92 13.85 -10.47 18.47
C ALA A 92 13.23 -11.01 19.79
N PRO A 93 14.03 -11.20 20.85
CA PRO A 93 13.53 -11.68 22.14
C PRO A 93 12.36 -10.85 22.66
N GLY A 94 11.23 -11.51 22.94
CA GLY A 94 10.00 -10.86 23.41
C GLY A 94 9.07 -10.37 22.29
N CYS A 95 9.51 -10.43 21.03
CA CYS A 95 8.73 -10.08 19.84
C CYS A 95 8.47 -11.28 18.92
N GLU A 96 8.86 -12.49 19.32
CA GLU A 96 8.76 -13.70 18.48
C GLU A 96 7.31 -14.23 18.35
N ILE A 97 6.40 -13.43 17.81
CA ILE A 97 4.97 -13.75 17.68
C ILE A 97 4.71 -14.97 16.79
N LEU A 98 5.66 -15.34 15.92
CA LEU A 98 5.58 -16.50 15.03
C LEU A 98 6.22 -17.77 15.62
N LYS A 99 6.84 -17.71 16.81
CA LYS A 99 7.72 -18.80 17.32
C LYS A 99 7.06 -20.16 17.48
N HIS A 100 5.76 -20.18 17.74
CA HIS A 100 4.98 -21.41 17.98
C HIS A 100 4.22 -21.87 16.74
N MET A 101 4.38 -21.18 15.61
CA MET A 101 3.80 -21.61 14.34
C MET A 101 4.60 -22.76 13.76
N GLU A 102 3.92 -23.65 13.04
CA GLU A 102 4.58 -24.62 12.17
C GLU A 102 5.54 -23.92 11.21
N THR A 103 6.73 -24.49 11.00
CA THR A 103 7.79 -23.90 10.18
C THR A 103 7.31 -23.46 8.80
N ALA A 104 6.54 -24.31 8.11
CA ALA A 104 6.00 -23.98 6.78
C ALA A 104 5.08 -22.75 6.80
N LYS A 105 4.26 -22.59 7.85
CA LYS A 105 3.34 -21.45 8.01
C LYS A 105 4.08 -20.18 8.39
N SER A 106 5.04 -20.27 9.31
CA SER A 106 5.91 -19.13 9.65
C SER A 106 6.65 -18.62 8.42
N GLU A 107 7.24 -19.51 7.61
CA GLU A 107 7.94 -19.11 6.40
C GLU A 107 7.01 -18.55 5.32
N ARG A 108 5.75 -19.03 5.23
CA ARG A 108 4.73 -18.40 4.39
C ARG A 108 4.45 -16.97 4.82
N VAL A 109 4.21 -16.72 6.11
CA VAL A 109 3.96 -15.37 6.65
C VAL A 109 5.14 -14.44 6.34
N LYS A 110 6.37 -14.86 6.64
CA LYS A 110 7.58 -14.07 6.34
C LYS A 110 7.74 -13.81 4.85
N THR A 111 7.43 -14.78 3.99
CA THR A 111 7.49 -14.62 2.53
C THR A 111 6.47 -13.60 2.03
N LEU A 112 5.23 -13.67 2.52
CA LEU A 112 4.20 -12.70 2.18
C LEU A 112 4.57 -11.30 2.67
N ILE A 113 5.06 -11.13 3.90
CA ILE A 113 5.54 -9.82 4.40
C ILE A 113 6.59 -9.22 3.45
N ARG A 114 7.55 -10.02 2.95
CA ARG A 114 8.55 -9.54 1.98
C ARG A 114 7.89 -9.01 0.70
N LEU A 115 6.96 -9.78 0.13
CA LEU A 115 6.28 -9.41 -1.12
C LEU A 115 5.37 -8.18 -0.93
N LEU A 116 4.70 -8.11 0.20
CA LEU A 116 3.78 -7.04 0.57
C LEU A 116 4.52 -5.71 0.72
N ILE A 117 5.57 -5.68 1.56
CA ILE A 117 6.35 -4.46 1.79
C ILE A 117 7.13 -4.05 0.54
N MET A 118 7.63 -5.00 -0.26
CA MET A 118 8.32 -4.64 -1.51
C MET A 118 7.39 -3.89 -2.49
N ASP A 119 6.09 -4.20 -2.46
CA ASP A 119 5.12 -3.61 -3.38
C ASP A 119 4.60 -2.24 -2.94
N THR A 120 4.97 -1.75 -1.76
CA THR A 120 4.68 -0.36 -1.35
C THR A 120 5.61 0.64 -2.03
N ASP A 121 6.72 0.20 -2.66
CA ASP A 121 7.56 1.08 -3.48
C ASP A 121 6.74 1.61 -4.68
N MET A 122 6.54 2.93 -4.74
CA MET A 122 5.83 3.56 -5.84
C MET A 122 6.53 3.37 -7.20
N ALA A 123 7.82 3.03 -7.25
CA ALA A 123 8.51 2.65 -8.48
C ALA A 123 8.01 1.32 -9.08
N VAL A 124 7.44 0.42 -8.27
CA VAL A 124 6.86 -0.86 -8.74
C VAL A 124 5.35 -0.80 -8.99
N HIS A 125 4.70 0.32 -8.67
CA HIS A 125 3.25 0.54 -8.82
C HIS A 125 2.73 0.08 -10.19
N SER A 126 3.36 0.50 -11.29
CA SER A 126 2.91 0.17 -12.65
C SER A 126 2.97 -1.34 -12.96
N LYS A 127 3.93 -2.06 -12.37
CA LYS A 127 4.06 -3.52 -12.51
C LYS A 127 2.95 -4.23 -11.73
N LEU A 128 2.62 -3.75 -10.53
CA LEU A 128 1.50 -4.27 -9.75
C LEU A 128 0.17 -4.01 -10.46
N GLU A 129 -0.05 -2.82 -11.01
CA GLU A 129 -1.26 -2.54 -11.82
C GLU A 129 -1.40 -3.48 -13.01
N GLN A 130 -0.31 -3.80 -13.72
CA GLN A 130 -0.34 -4.76 -14.82
C GLN A 130 -0.75 -6.16 -14.34
N ALA A 131 -0.26 -6.59 -13.18
CA ALA A 131 -0.65 -7.87 -12.58
C ALA A 131 -2.13 -7.89 -12.18
N ILE A 132 -2.65 -6.81 -11.60
CA ILE A 132 -4.08 -6.67 -11.25
C ILE A 132 -4.94 -6.71 -12.53
N LYS A 133 -4.55 -5.99 -13.58
CA LYS A 133 -5.26 -6.01 -14.88
C LYS A 133 -5.29 -7.40 -15.51
N ALA A 134 -4.20 -8.16 -15.39
CA ALA A 134 -4.14 -9.53 -15.91
C ALA A 134 -5.17 -10.44 -15.23
N VAL A 135 -5.37 -10.30 -13.91
CA VAL A 135 -6.42 -11.03 -13.18
C VAL A 135 -7.79 -10.73 -13.78
N ALA A 136 -8.15 -9.45 -13.95
CA ALA A 136 -9.44 -9.06 -14.54
C ALA A 136 -9.64 -9.66 -15.95
N HIS A 137 -8.60 -9.72 -16.76
CA HIS A 137 -8.69 -10.28 -18.12
C HIS A 137 -8.93 -11.80 -18.14
N CYS A 138 -8.34 -12.55 -17.20
CA CYS A 138 -8.58 -13.98 -17.06
C CYS A 138 -10.04 -14.31 -16.70
N HIS A 139 -10.69 -13.47 -15.89
CA HIS A 139 -12.11 -13.59 -15.55
C HIS A 139 -13.05 -13.32 -16.74
N HIS A 140 -12.60 -12.57 -17.75
CA HIS A 140 -13.41 -12.25 -18.94
C HIS A 140 -13.23 -13.19 -20.13
N THR A 141 -12.15 -13.96 -20.17
CA THR A 141 -11.81 -14.86 -21.29
C THR A 141 -12.20 -16.33 -21.05
N THR A 142 -12.70 -16.66 -19.86
CA THR A 142 -13.34 -17.96 -19.60
C THR A 142 -14.76 -17.96 -20.16
N PRO A 143 -15.09 -18.79 -21.17
CA PRO A 143 -16.46 -18.87 -21.68
C PRO A 143 -17.38 -19.38 -20.55
N PRO A 144 -18.62 -18.86 -20.43
CA PRO A 144 -19.56 -19.41 -19.48
C PRO A 144 -19.78 -20.89 -19.83
N LEU A 145 -19.55 -21.78 -18.85
CA LEU A 145 -20.01 -23.16 -18.94
C LEU A 145 -21.52 -23.15 -19.28
N PRO A 146 -22.01 -24.06 -20.14
CA PRO A 146 -23.41 -24.07 -20.53
C PRO A 146 -24.30 -24.15 -19.30
N ALA A 147 -25.25 -23.21 -19.21
CA ALA A 147 -26.13 -23.03 -18.08
C ALA A 147 -26.87 -24.33 -17.74
N GLN A 148 -26.50 -24.95 -16.63
CA GLN A 148 -27.41 -25.86 -15.93
C GLN A 148 -28.35 -24.98 -15.10
N GLN A 149 -29.65 -25.11 -15.34
CA GLN A 149 -30.70 -24.46 -14.56
C GLN A 149 -30.53 -24.84 -13.08
N GLN A 150 -30.20 -23.87 -12.24
CA GLN A 150 -30.33 -23.98 -10.79
C GLN A 150 -31.17 -22.82 -10.28
N ASP A 151 -32.46 -23.12 -10.13
CA ASP A 151 -33.36 -22.43 -9.21
C ASP A 151 -32.86 -22.65 -7.78
N SER A 152 -32.26 -21.63 -7.16
CA SER A 152 -32.34 -21.36 -5.71
C SER A 152 -31.60 -20.06 -5.38
N LYS A 153 -32.30 -19.15 -4.69
CA LYS A 153 -31.69 -18.04 -3.97
C LYS A 153 -31.00 -18.60 -2.73
N GLU A 154 -29.72 -18.93 -2.84
CA GLU A 154 -28.83 -19.12 -1.69
C GLU A 154 -27.57 -18.30 -1.94
N ASP A 155 -27.08 -17.64 -0.88
CA ASP A 155 -25.88 -16.82 -0.89
C ASP A 155 -24.77 -17.53 -1.67
N ALA A 156 -24.32 -16.93 -2.78
CA ALA A 156 -23.23 -17.48 -3.57
C ALA A 156 -21.99 -17.56 -2.68
N VAL A 157 -21.75 -18.74 -2.11
CA VAL A 157 -20.56 -19.06 -1.33
C VAL A 157 -19.40 -19.03 -2.32
N VAL A 158 -18.78 -17.86 -2.44
CA VAL A 158 -17.54 -17.69 -3.19
C VAL A 158 -16.53 -18.64 -2.56
N ALA A 159 -16.00 -19.58 -3.37
CA ALA A 159 -15.05 -20.59 -2.92
C ALA A 159 -13.83 -19.94 -2.22
N PRO A 160 -13.23 -20.59 -1.21
CA PRO A 160 -12.00 -20.11 -0.59
C PRO A 160 -10.90 -19.86 -1.62
N LEU A 161 -10.14 -18.78 -1.44
CA LEU A 161 -9.01 -18.46 -2.30
C LEU A 161 -7.91 -19.53 -2.13
N ASP A 162 -7.41 -20.08 -3.24
CA ASP A 162 -6.27 -21.01 -3.21
C ASP A 162 -5.01 -20.26 -2.75
N PRO A 163 -4.38 -20.62 -1.62
CA PRO A 163 -3.17 -19.98 -1.10
C PRO A 163 -1.98 -20.01 -2.06
N ASN A 164 -1.94 -20.95 -3.01
CA ASN A 164 -0.86 -21.09 -3.97
C ASN A 164 -1.19 -20.46 -5.33
N CYS A 165 -2.41 -19.94 -5.49
CA CYS A 165 -2.80 -19.23 -6.70
C CYS A 165 -2.12 -17.86 -6.75
N GLN A 166 -1.58 -17.55 -7.94
CA GLN A 166 -0.97 -16.25 -8.23
C GLN A 166 -1.98 -15.11 -8.01
N GLU A 167 -3.27 -15.34 -8.28
CA GLU A 167 -4.35 -14.37 -8.05
C GLU A 167 -4.48 -13.99 -6.57
N SER A 168 -4.53 -14.97 -5.67
CA SER A 168 -4.61 -14.73 -4.22
C SER A 168 -3.44 -13.88 -3.74
N THR A 169 -2.23 -14.16 -4.23
CA THR A 169 -1.04 -13.37 -3.88
C THR A 169 -1.12 -11.94 -4.43
N ILE A 170 -1.60 -11.75 -5.67
CA ILE A 170 -1.80 -10.42 -6.26
C ILE A 170 -2.85 -9.62 -5.47
N LEU A 171 -3.93 -10.27 -5.02
CA LEU A 171 -4.96 -9.63 -4.19
C LEU A 171 -4.37 -9.09 -2.88
N LEU A 172 -3.56 -9.88 -2.15
CA LEU A 172 -2.92 -9.42 -0.92
C LEU A 172 -2.01 -8.20 -1.17
N ARG A 173 -1.20 -8.25 -2.23
CA ARG A 173 -0.31 -7.14 -2.64
C ARG A 173 -1.09 -5.89 -3.01
N ALA A 174 -2.18 -6.05 -3.76
CA ALA A 174 -3.08 -4.96 -4.13
C ALA A 174 -3.75 -4.33 -2.89
N ILE A 175 -4.15 -5.14 -1.91
CA ILE A 175 -4.77 -4.66 -0.67
C ILE A 175 -3.79 -3.78 0.12
N LEU A 176 -2.55 -4.24 0.37
CA LEU A 176 -1.60 -3.42 1.13
C LEU A 176 -1.25 -2.14 0.37
N HIS A 177 -0.96 -2.24 -0.93
CA HIS A 177 -0.63 -1.07 -1.75
C HIS A 177 -1.76 -0.03 -1.78
N ALA A 178 -3.02 -0.48 -1.93
CA ALA A 178 -4.17 0.41 -1.89
C ALA A 178 -4.41 0.98 -0.49
N ALA A 179 -4.16 0.20 0.57
CA ALA A 179 -4.28 0.64 1.96
C ALA A 179 -3.24 1.71 2.33
N ASP A 180 -2.02 1.58 1.84
CA ASP A 180 -0.95 2.57 2.00
C ASP A 180 -1.35 3.93 1.38
N LEU A 181 -1.94 3.89 0.20
CA LEU A 181 -2.49 5.07 -0.50
C LEU A 181 -3.87 5.51 -0.01
N SER A 182 -4.41 4.91 1.06
CA SER A 182 -5.80 5.13 1.49
C SER A 182 -6.06 6.50 2.11
N SER A 183 -5.02 7.24 2.54
CA SER A 183 -5.14 8.59 3.10
C SER A 183 -5.84 9.56 2.12
N LEU A 184 -5.69 9.30 0.82
CA LEU A 184 -6.31 10.03 -0.29
C LEU A 184 -7.81 9.74 -0.44
N CYS A 185 -8.25 8.59 0.06
CA CYS A 185 -9.62 8.11 0.04
C CYS A 185 -10.42 8.48 1.30
N LYS A 186 -9.78 9.09 2.31
CA LYS A 186 -10.45 9.49 3.55
C LYS A 186 -11.30 10.73 3.33
N VAL A 187 -12.23 10.98 4.26
CA VAL A 187 -12.97 12.25 4.30
C VAL A 187 -11.99 13.42 4.36
N TRP A 188 -12.42 14.54 3.80
CA TRP A 188 -11.57 15.72 3.57
C TRP A 188 -10.75 16.15 4.79
N GLU A 189 -11.36 16.16 5.97
CA GLU A 189 -10.76 16.65 7.21
C GLU A 189 -9.57 15.79 7.64
N ILE A 190 -9.58 14.50 7.30
CA ILE A 190 -8.47 13.57 7.52
C ILE A 190 -7.48 13.65 6.35
N HIS A 191 -8.00 13.63 5.12
CA HIS A 191 -7.18 13.71 3.91
C HIS A 191 -6.26 14.94 3.91
N ILE A 192 -6.78 16.12 4.25
CA ILE A 192 -6.02 17.37 4.26
C ILE A 192 -4.86 17.34 5.26
N GLN A 193 -5.04 16.69 6.41
CA GLN A 193 -3.99 16.56 7.41
C GLN A 193 -2.86 15.66 6.90
N TRP A 194 -3.20 14.52 6.28
CA TRP A 194 -2.21 13.64 5.67
C TRP A 194 -1.49 14.29 4.49
N SER A 195 -2.21 15.01 3.64
CA SER A 195 -1.61 15.78 2.54
C SER A 195 -0.64 16.83 3.04
N HIS A 196 -0.99 17.57 4.11
CA HIS A 196 -0.04 18.51 4.72
C HIS A 196 1.17 17.81 5.34
N ALA A 197 0.99 16.66 6.00
CA ALA A 197 2.08 15.89 6.59
C ALA A 197 3.08 15.40 5.53
N VAL A 198 2.61 14.82 4.41
CA VAL A 198 3.49 14.33 3.34
C VAL A 198 4.20 15.47 2.62
N ILE A 199 3.49 16.59 2.35
CA ILE A 199 4.11 17.78 1.75
C ILE A 199 5.17 18.35 2.69
N ALA A 200 4.90 18.42 3.99
CA ALA A 200 5.86 18.93 4.97
C ALA A 200 7.11 18.04 5.07
N GLU A 201 6.96 16.72 4.96
CA GLU A 201 8.09 15.80 4.92
C GLU A 201 8.94 15.98 3.65
N PHE A 202 8.31 16.08 2.48
CA PHE A 202 9.03 16.40 1.24
C PHE A 202 9.75 17.76 1.33
N CYS A 203 9.10 18.78 1.87
CA CYS A 203 9.75 20.08 2.11
C CYS A 203 10.96 19.95 3.05
N SER A 204 10.87 19.13 4.10
CA SER A 204 11.99 18.87 5.01
C SER A 204 13.17 18.19 4.31
N GLN A 205 12.90 17.27 3.36
CA GLN A 205 13.95 16.71 2.52
C GLN A 205 14.55 17.79 1.60
N GLY A 206 13.73 18.68 1.03
CA GLY A 206 14.22 19.77 0.17
C GLY A 206 15.14 20.74 0.89
N ASP A 207 14.84 21.05 2.16
CA ASP A 207 15.74 21.84 3.00
C ASP A 207 17.08 21.12 3.20
N LEU A 208 17.05 19.81 3.50
CA LEU A 208 18.25 18.99 3.65
C LEU A 208 19.08 18.94 2.36
N GLU A 209 18.43 18.78 1.21
CA GLU A 209 19.08 18.85 -0.10
C GLU A 209 19.80 20.20 -0.29
N SER A 210 19.13 21.31 0.02
CA SER A 210 19.73 22.65 -0.07
C SER A 210 20.89 22.85 0.91
N GLU A 211 20.78 22.39 2.15
CA GLU A 211 21.83 22.46 3.17
C GLU A 211 23.09 21.69 2.77
N MET A 212 22.91 20.57 2.05
CA MET A 212 23.99 19.75 1.51
C MET A 212 24.55 20.28 0.18
N GLY A 213 24.03 21.40 -0.34
CA GLY A 213 24.44 21.96 -1.64
C GLY A 213 23.99 21.14 -2.85
N LEU A 214 22.95 20.32 -2.70
CA LEU A 214 22.36 19.51 -3.76
C LEU A 214 21.23 20.28 -4.47
N PRO A 215 20.93 19.97 -5.75
CA PRO A 215 19.72 20.45 -6.38
C PRO A 215 18.48 19.96 -5.63
N VAL A 216 17.56 20.87 -5.28
CA VAL A 216 16.31 20.52 -4.62
C VAL A 216 15.41 19.75 -5.58
N SER A 217 14.95 18.58 -5.14
CA SER A 217 14.03 17.72 -5.87
C SER A 217 12.73 18.46 -6.18
N SER A 218 12.20 18.31 -7.39
CA SER A 218 11.06 19.10 -7.88
C SER A 218 9.80 19.00 -7.01
N HIS A 219 9.58 17.88 -6.32
CA HIS A 219 8.44 17.64 -5.42
C HIS A 219 8.73 18.00 -3.95
N CYS A 220 9.96 18.42 -3.64
CA CYS A 220 10.42 18.80 -2.31
C CYS A 220 10.53 20.33 -2.13
N VAL A 221 10.08 21.11 -3.11
CA VAL A 221 10.08 22.57 -3.04
C VAL A 221 9.00 23.06 -2.09
N ARG A 222 9.32 24.08 -1.27
CA ARG A 222 8.39 24.78 -0.37
C ARG A 222 7.41 25.69 -1.12
N ASP A 223 6.60 25.10 -2.00
CA ASP A 223 5.52 25.77 -2.71
C ASP A 223 4.19 25.06 -2.44
N LEU A 224 3.32 25.72 -1.69
CA LEU A 224 2.00 25.19 -1.36
C LEU A 224 1.12 24.99 -2.61
N SER A 225 1.22 25.86 -3.61
CA SER A 225 0.44 25.74 -4.85
C SER A 225 0.86 24.51 -5.65
N GLN A 226 2.16 24.24 -5.69
CA GLN A 226 2.73 23.04 -6.28
C GLN A 226 2.31 21.80 -5.47
N GLY A 227 2.41 21.83 -4.14
CA GLY A 227 1.98 20.75 -3.27
C GLY A 227 0.51 20.35 -3.52
N ARG A 228 -0.40 21.33 -3.60
CA ARG A 228 -1.82 21.10 -3.94
C ARG A 228 -2.00 20.46 -5.31
N THR A 229 -1.31 20.98 -6.32
CA THR A 229 -1.36 20.48 -7.68
C THR A 229 -0.85 19.04 -7.77
N SER A 230 0.25 18.74 -7.07
CA SER A 230 0.82 17.40 -6.95
C SER A 230 -0.16 16.42 -6.31
N GLN A 231 -0.83 16.79 -5.22
CA GLN A 231 -1.83 15.93 -4.57
C GLN A 231 -2.99 15.59 -5.52
N LYS A 232 -3.56 16.59 -6.21
CA LYS A 232 -4.63 16.37 -7.19
C LYS A 232 -4.18 15.44 -8.31
N ASN A 233 -3.02 15.73 -8.91
CA ASN A 233 -2.50 14.93 -10.01
C ASN A 233 -2.17 13.51 -9.57
N PHE A 234 -1.69 13.32 -8.33
CA PHE A 234 -1.42 11.99 -7.79
C PHE A 234 -2.71 11.17 -7.64
N ILE A 235 -3.77 11.77 -7.10
CA ILE A 235 -5.09 11.12 -7.00
C ILE A 235 -5.60 10.72 -8.38
N VAL A 236 -5.62 11.65 -9.34
CA VAL A 236 -6.23 11.43 -10.65
C VAL A 236 -5.43 10.44 -11.51
N ASN A 237 -4.10 10.53 -11.50
CA ASN A 237 -3.27 9.80 -12.45
C ASN A 237 -2.76 8.45 -11.93
N PHE A 238 -2.78 8.20 -10.62
CA PHE A 238 -2.23 6.97 -10.03
C PHE A 238 -3.23 6.26 -9.11
N VAL A 239 -3.87 6.99 -8.20
CA VAL A 239 -4.64 6.30 -7.12
C VAL A 239 -6.05 5.94 -7.55
N ILE A 240 -6.74 6.79 -8.31
CA ILE A 240 -8.03 6.42 -8.93
C ILE A 240 -7.86 5.21 -9.86
N PRO A 241 -6.89 5.20 -10.82
CA PRO A 241 -6.64 4.04 -11.68
C PRO A 241 -6.39 2.74 -10.90
N LEU A 242 -5.53 2.77 -9.87
CA LEU A 242 -5.28 1.60 -9.02
C LEU A 242 -6.58 1.04 -8.44
N TYR A 243 -7.41 1.89 -7.83
CA TYR A 243 -8.67 1.48 -7.24
C TYR A 243 -9.69 0.99 -8.29
N GLU A 244 -9.70 1.55 -9.49
CA GLU A 244 -10.51 1.06 -10.61
C GLU A 244 -10.06 -0.33 -11.07
N HIS A 245 -8.75 -0.57 -11.14
CA HIS A 245 -8.19 -1.88 -11.46
C HIS A 245 -8.51 -2.91 -10.38
N CYS A 246 -8.37 -2.57 -9.10
CA CYS A 246 -8.78 -3.44 -7.99
C CYS A 246 -10.27 -3.76 -8.04
N ARG A 247 -11.13 -2.76 -8.28
CA ARG A 247 -12.59 -2.94 -8.41
C ARG A 247 -12.93 -3.93 -9.52
N ASN A 248 -12.27 -3.82 -10.66
CA ASN A 248 -12.54 -4.65 -11.84
C ASN A 248 -11.97 -6.07 -11.70
N ALA A 249 -10.81 -6.22 -11.05
CA ALA A 249 -10.15 -7.51 -10.87
C ALA A 249 -10.74 -8.34 -9.72
N PHE A 250 -11.20 -7.69 -8.65
CA PHE A 250 -11.59 -8.34 -7.41
C PHE A 250 -13.02 -7.97 -7.01
N PRO A 251 -14.03 -8.80 -7.36
CA PRO A 251 -15.43 -8.54 -7.01
C PRO A 251 -15.65 -8.34 -5.50
N SER A 252 -14.85 -9.00 -4.65
CA SER A 252 -14.90 -8.85 -3.19
C SER A 252 -14.53 -7.45 -2.70
N LEU A 253 -13.82 -6.65 -3.49
CA LEU A 253 -13.42 -5.29 -3.14
C LEU A 253 -14.26 -4.20 -3.83
N ALA A 254 -15.17 -4.59 -4.74
CA ALA A 254 -15.79 -3.66 -5.67
C ALA A 254 -16.51 -2.48 -4.98
N ASN A 255 -17.30 -2.75 -3.95
CA ASN A 255 -18.04 -1.73 -3.21
C ASN A 255 -17.13 -0.75 -2.47
N LEU A 256 -16.10 -1.27 -1.79
CA LEU A 256 -15.13 -0.44 -1.08
C LEU A 256 -14.34 0.43 -2.06
N CYS A 257 -13.89 -0.14 -3.18
CA CYS A 257 -13.18 0.61 -4.20
C CYS A 257 -14.05 1.72 -4.81
N GLU A 258 -15.31 1.43 -5.14
CA GLU A 258 -16.25 2.43 -5.68
C GLU A 258 -16.47 3.60 -4.71
N ARG A 259 -16.72 3.31 -3.42
CA ARG A 259 -16.86 4.35 -2.39
C ARG A 259 -15.59 5.19 -2.25
N SER A 260 -14.42 4.55 -2.30
CA SER A 260 -13.11 5.21 -2.19
C SER A 260 -12.84 6.12 -3.39
N ILE A 261 -13.14 5.67 -4.61
CA ILE A 261 -13.03 6.48 -5.84
C ILE A 261 -13.95 7.69 -5.78
N LYS A 262 -15.20 7.51 -5.32
CA LYS A 262 -16.14 8.63 -5.13
C LYS A 262 -15.61 9.66 -4.13
N GLN A 263 -15.03 9.21 -3.01
CA GLN A 263 -14.44 10.10 -2.02
C GLN A 263 -13.21 10.83 -2.56
N MET A 264 -12.33 10.14 -3.29
CA MET A 264 -11.18 10.74 -3.97
C MET A 264 -11.60 11.84 -4.94
N LYS A 265 -12.64 11.60 -5.77
CA LYS A 265 -13.20 12.62 -6.67
C LYS A 265 -13.75 13.83 -5.90
N SER A 266 -14.40 13.60 -4.76
CA SER A 266 -14.84 14.69 -3.88
C SER A 266 -13.66 15.49 -3.30
N ASN A 267 -12.57 14.82 -2.89
CA ASN A 267 -11.36 15.47 -2.40
C ASN A 267 -10.70 16.31 -3.50
N VAL A 268 -10.63 15.79 -4.74
CA VAL A 268 -10.15 16.54 -5.91
C VAL A 268 -10.96 17.82 -6.13
N SER A 269 -12.29 17.75 -6.11
CA SER A 269 -13.13 18.96 -6.24
C SER A 269 -12.92 19.96 -5.11
N LYS A 270 -12.66 19.50 -3.88
CA LYS A 270 -12.34 20.39 -2.75
C LYS A 270 -10.99 21.09 -2.95
N TRP A 271 -9.97 20.39 -3.47
CA TRP A 271 -8.70 21.01 -3.84
C TRP A 271 -8.87 22.09 -4.90
N GLU A 272 -9.71 21.87 -5.92
CA GLU A 272 -10.01 22.85 -6.96
C GLU A 272 -10.74 24.08 -6.42
N GLY A 273 -11.60 23.89 -5.41
CA GLY A 273 -12.35 24.97 -4.76
C GLY A 273 -11.52 25.88 -3.85
N LEU A 274 -10.29 25.51 -3.48
CA LEU A 274 -9.44 26.29 -2.56
C LEU A 274 -8.79 27.52 -3.19
N GLY A 275 -8.92 27.73 -4.51
CA GLY A 275 -8.28 28.84 -5.23
C GLY A 275 -6.75 28.70 -5.29
N TYR A 276 -6.15 29.31 -6.32
CA TYR A 276 -4.69 29.44 -6.46
C TYR A 276 -4.22 30.72 -5.78
#